data_AF-A0A7C1IIJ4-F1
#
_entry.id   AF-A0A7C1IIJ4-F1
#
_cell.length_a   1.000
_cell.length_b   1.000
_cell.length_c   1.000
_cell.angle_alpha   90.00
_cell.angle_beta   90.00
_cell.angle_gamma   90.00
#
_symmetry.space_group_name_H-M   'P 1'
#
loop_
_entity.id
_entity.type
_entity.pdbx_description
1 polymer ?
#
loop_
_entity_poly.entity_id
_entity_poly.type
_entity_poly.pdbx_seq_one_letter_code
_entity_poly.pdbx_strand_id
1 'polypeptide(L)'
;MKNKILAAAILLLFFLNSCKKPGVELKDGDNYGVEAIKLKLVDYTEAVLVYDKLKKKGHLVYYESSGEAPRIYISVIAGCYAEEKKAKKDLKDIKRITGLKGSVVKTDLEIKGKTIKTPSGTWEISGREFKEKEYYPNPEMEMYQNRFEGTSSADGRYNAWIKHKYDEEWESPSSLWISEYGKTERIELIKTENNMKPKSFKWHPEEYIIFYVYGYMFGTVSQGGDIYAADMEGNTKIAVGVSPESRMEIRKDFMIEDNKIYYSLVKFDENYLEYTITPKSVLLDEIPYVHGMKN
;
A
#
# COMPACT_ATOMS: atom_id res chain seq x y z
N MET A 1 13.80 -8.76 7.66
CA MET A 1 14.42 -8.46 6.35
C MET A 1 13.83 -7.20 5.70
N LYS A 2 12.53 -6.93 5.84
CA LYS A 2 11.81 -5.74 5.34
C LYS A 2 12.48 -4.38 5.62
N ASN A 3 12.93 -4.13 6.85
CA ASN A 3 13.60 -2.87 7.20
C ASN A 3 14.92 -2.62 6.46
N LYS A 4 15.59 -3.65 5.93
CA LYS A 4 16.88 -3.48 5.23
C LYS A 4 16.71 -3.00 3.79
N ILE A 5 15.65 -3.42 3.09
CA ILE A 5 15.38 -3.02 1.69
C ILE A 5 14.92 -1.57 1.66
N LEU A 6 13.98 -1.21 2.54
CA LEU A 6 13.52 0.18 2.67
C LEU A 6 14.64 1.10 3.18
N ALA A 7 15.44 0.68 4.17
CA ALA A 7 16.59 1.44 4.62
C ALA A 7 17.65 1.59 3.52
N ALA A 8 17.91 0.56 2.72
CA ALA A 8 18.82 0.63 1.58
C ALA A 8 18.31 1.61 0.52
N ALA A 9 17.02 1.58 0.18
CA ALA A 9 16.40 2.53 -0.74
C ALA A 9 16.43 3.97 -0.19
N ILE A 10 16.22 4.16 1.11
CA ILE A 10 16.31 5.47 1.78
C ILE A 10 17.74 6.00 1.81
N LEU A 11 18.74 5.17 2.14
CA LEU A 11 20.14 5.55 2.07
C LEU A 11 20.52 5.97 0.64
N LEU A 12 20.04 5.22 -0.35
CA LEU A 12 20.25 5.48 -1.77
C LEU A 12 19.71 6.85 -2.22
N LEU A 13 18.56 7.25 -1.69
CA LEU A 13 17.92 8.53 -1.96
C LEU A 13 18.76 9.71 -1.45
N PHE A 14 19.54 9.54 -0.39
CA PHE A 14 20.48 10.56 0.08
C PHE A 14 21.68 10.70 -0.87
N PHE A 15 22.21 9.58 -1.38
CA PHE A 15 23.39 9.60 -2.24
C PHE A 15 23.09 10.12 -3.65
N LEU A 16 21.97 9.73 -4.27
CA LEU A 16 21.63 10.16 -5.64
C LEU A 16 21.34 11.67 -5.75
N ASN A 17 20.87 12.31 -4.68
CA ASN A 17 20.68 13.77 -4.65
C ASN A 17 22.00 14.55 -4.49
N SER A 18 23.07 13.90 -4.00
CA SER A 18 24.38 14.53 -3.81
C SER A 18 25.31 14.44 -5.04
N CYS A 19 25.02 13.54 -5.97
CA CYS A 19 25.74 13.45 -7.25
C CYS A 19 25.25 14.55 -8.22
N LYS A 20 26.15 15.09 -9.05
CA LYS A 20 25.73 15.77 -10.29
C LYS A 20 24.84 14.79 -11.06
N LYS A 21 23.53 15.06 -11.13
CA LYS A 21 22.58 14.14 -11.78
C LYS A 21 23.05 13.88 -13.23
N PRO A 22 23.04 12.61 -13.66
CA PRO A 22 23.62 12.22 -14.95
C PRO A 22 22.94 12.91 -16.14
N GLY A 23 23.69 13.05 -17.24
CA GLY A 23 23.21 13.73 -18.44
C GLY A 23 22.10 12.95 -19.14
N VAL A 24 21.10 13.66 -19.65
CA VAL A 24 20.10 13.10 -20.57
C VAL A 24 20.54 13.48 -21.97
N GLU A 25 21.05 12.51 -22.73
CA GLU A 25 21.45 12.69 -24.12
C GLU A 25 20.69 11.69 -25.00
N LEU A 26 19.65 12.15 -25.67
CA LEU A 26 18.69 11.29 -26.33
C LEU A 26 18.74 11.49 -27.84
N LYS A 27 18.58 10.38 -28.58
CA LYS A 27 18.43 10.36 -30.04
C LYS A 27 17.38 9.31 -30.42
N ASP A 28 16.81 9.47 -31.62
CA ASP A 28 15.99 8.43 -32.23
C ASP A 28 16.85 7.17 -32.44
N GLY A 29 16.33 6.01 -32.02
CA GLY A 29 17.00 4.72 -32.11
C GLY A 29 17.33 4.11 -30.74
N ASP A 30 18.38 3.29 -30.71
CA ASP A 30 18.82 2.57 -29.52
C ASP A 30 19.30 3.55 -28.43
N ASN A 31 18.68 3.47 -27.25
CA ASN A 31 19.11 4.21 -26.07
C ASN A 31 19.58 3.25 -24.97
N TYR A 32 20.43 3.76 -24.09
CA TYR A 32 21.02 3.02 -22.98
C TYR A 32 20.65 3.71 -21.67
N GLY A 33 19.99 2.97 -20.78
CA GLY A 33 19.70 3.40 -19.42
C GLY A 33 20.84 3.02 -18.49
N VAL A 34 21.18 3.91 -17.56
CA VAL A 34 21.98 3.55 -16.38
C VAL A 34 21.01 3.16 -15.27
N GLU A 35 20.77 1.86 -15.14
CA GLU A 35 19.97 1.29 -14.08
C GLU A 35 20.82 1.26 -12.81
N ALA A 36 20.56 2.21 -11.90
CA ALA A 36 21.29 2.30 -10.65
C ALA A 36 20.86 1.20 -9.66
N ILE A 37 19.61 0.77 -9.75
CA ILE A 37 19.05 -0.31 -8.94
C ILE A 37 17.97 -1.03 -9.72
N LYS A 38 17.97 -2.37 -9.63
CA LYS A 38 16.79 -3.20 -9.90
C LYS A 38 16.41 -3.91 -8.60
N LEU A 39 15.40 -3.40 -7.91
CA LEU A 39 14.89 -4.02 -6.69
C LEU A 39 13.87 -5.09 -7.07
N LYS A 40 14.19 -6.34 -6.79
CA LYS A 40 13.20 -7.40 -6.83
C LYS A 40 12.36 -7.32 -5.56
N LEU A 41 11.11 -6.90 -5.70
CA LEU A 41 10.16 -6.86 -4.61
C LEU A 41 9.23 -8.05 -4.70
N VAL A 42 8.96 -8.62 -3.52
CA VAL A 42 8.03 -9.73 -3.34
C VAL A 42 6.65 -9.22 -2.96
N ASP A 43 6.54 -7.95 -2.59
CA ASP A 43 5.34 -7.29 -2.11
C ASP A 43 5.01 -6.11 -3.02
N TYR A 44 3.76 -6.09 -3.48
CA TYR A 44 3.20 -5.07 -4.35
C TYR A 44 2.98 -3.73 -3.63
N THR A 45 2.46 -3.77 -2.42
CA THR A 45 2.27 -2.58 -1.59
C THR A 45 3.61 -1.94 -1.29
N GLU A 46 4.62 -2.77 -0.97
CA GLU A 46 5.99 -2.29 -0.83
C GLU A 46 6.49 -1.66 -2.13
N ALA A 47 6.19 -2.27 -3.27
CA ALA A 47 6.57 -1.71 -4.56
C ALA A 47 5.93 -0.36 -4.86
N VAL A 48 4.62 -0.21 -4.64
CA VAL A 48 3.93 1.07 -4.81
C VAL A 48 4.47 2.12 -3.84
N LEU A 49 4.70 1.76 -2.59
CA LEU A 49 5.26 2.69 -1.59
C LEU A 49 6.67 3.15 -1.95
N VAL A 50 7.52 2.24 -2.41
CA VAL A 50 8.87 2.56 -2.86
C VAL A 50 8.82 3.39 -4.15
N TYR A 51 7.98 3.01 -5.11
CA TYR A 51 7.72 3.75 -6.35
C TYR A 51 7.33 5.20 -6.05
N ASP A 52 6.29 5.42 -5.25
CA ASP A 52 5.80 6.77 -4.93
C ASP A 52 6.81 7.60 -4.17
N LYS A 53 7.58 7.00 -3.26
CA LYS A 53 8.66 7.71 -2.55
C LYS A 53 9.78 8.14 -3.49
N LEU A 54 10.18 7.27 -4.43
CA LEU A 54 11.20 7.56 -5.44
C LEU A 54 10.70 8.62 -6.43
N LYS A 55 9.45 8.47 -6.90
CA LYS A 55 8.77 9.41 -7.78
C LYS A 55 8.67 10.81 -7.20
N LYS A 56 8.20 10.94 -5.95
CA LYS A 56 8.10 12.24 -5.25
C LYS A 56 9.44 12.97 -5.10
N LYS A 57 10.56 12.26 -5.24
CA LYS A 57 11.92 12.81 -5.23
C LYS A 57 12.47 13.11 -6.64
N GLY A 58 11.65 12.95 -7.68
CA GLY A 58 11.99 13.28 -9.07
C GLY A 58 12.92 12.27 -9.74
N HIS A 59 12.93 11.01 -9.27
CA HIS A 59 13.64 9.92 -9.93
C HIS A 59 12.78 9.32 -11.04
N LEU A 60 13.41 8.98 -12.17
CA LEU A 60 12.79 8.11 -13.16
C LEU A 60 12.75 6.70 -12.59
N VAL A 61 11.55 6.28 -12.21
CA VAL A 61 11.28 4.98 -11.62
C VAL A 61 10.15 4.33 -12.39
N TYR A 62 10.24 3.03 -12.63
CA TYR A 62 9.14 2.27 -13.19
C TYR A 62 9.15 0.86 -12.63
N TYR A 63 8.02 0.18 -12.76
CA TYR A 63 7.90 -1.21 -12.40
C TYR A 63 7.62 -2.10 -13.61
N GLU A 64 8.11 -3.33 -13.54
CA GLU A 64 7.85 -4.39 -14.52
C GLU A 64 7.21 -5.57 -13.79
N SER A 65 6.10 -6.11 -14.33
CA SER A 65 5.53 -7.40 -13.91
C SER A 65 6.01 -8.48 -14.87
N SER A 66 6.53 -9.60 -14.35
CA SER A 66 7.07 -10.67 -15.20
C SER A 66 6.02 -11.58 -15.86
N GLY A 67 4.72 -11.31 -15.75
CA GLY A 67 3.64 -12.08 -16.36
C GLY A 67 3.41 -13.49 -15.78
N GLU A 68 4.46 -14.19 -15.35
CA GLU A 68 4.42 -15.59 -14.89
C GLU A 68 4.37 -15.73 -13.35
N ALA A 69 4.58 -14.63 -12.62
CA ALA A 69 4.46 -14.54 -11.16
C ALA A 69 4.46 -13.04 -10.79
N PRO A 70 3.92 -12.61 -9.62
CA PRO A 70 3.96 -11.23 -9.17
C PRO A 70 5.36 -10.87 -8.65
N ARG A 71 6.38 -10.98 -9.50
CA ARG A 71 7.69 -10.41 -9.24
C ARG A 71 7.66 -9.00 -9.80
N ILE A 72 7.63 -8.04 -8.90
CA ILE A 72 7.62 -6.63 -9.26
C ILE A 72 9.04 -6.16 -9.13
N TYR A 73 9.61 -5.74 -10.23
CA TYR A 73 10.91 -5.09 -10.21
C TYR A 73 10.69 -3.59 -10.16
N ILE A 74 11.36 -2.89 -9.25
CA ILE A 74 11.50 -1.44 -9.34
C ILE A 74 12.86 -1.14 -9.92
N SER A 75 12.85 -0.54 -11.10
CA SER A 75 14.05 -0.04 -11.75
C SER A 75 14.17 1.45 -11.52
N VAL A 76 15.32 1.88 -10.99
CA VAL A 76 15.67 3.30 -10.84
C VAL A 76 16.69 3.66 -11.89
N ILE A 77 16.28 4.46 -12.86
CA ILE A 77 17.16 4.92 -13.93
C ILE A 77 17.79 6.24 -13.52
N ALA A 78 19.11 6.25 -13.41
CA ALA A 78 19.86 7.44 -13.05
C ALA A 78 20.14 8.34 -14.27
N GLY A 79 20.17 7.78 -15.49
CA GLY A 79 20.39 8.55 -16.72
C GLY A 79 20.07 7.74 -17.97
N CYS A 80 19.85 8.44 -19.09
CA CYS A 80 19.55 7.85 -20.40
C CYS A 80 20.46 8.46 -21.47
N TYR A 81 21.09 7.61 -22.29
CA TYR A 81 22.12 8.01 -23.25
C TYR A 81 21.93 7.32 -24.60
N ALA A 82 22.18 8.05 -25.69
CA ALA A 82 22.26 7.48 -27.03
C ALA A 82 23.50 6.58 -27.24
N GLU A 83 24.52 6.70 -26.38
CA GLU A 83 25.79 5.96 -26.51
C GLU A 83 26.08 5.14 -25.25
N GLU A 84 26.25 3.83 -25.40
CA GLU A 84 26.60 2.91 -24.30
C GLU A 84 27.89 3.33 -23.57
N LYS A 85 28.87 3.88 -24.30
CA LYS A 85 30.14 4.35 -23.74
C LYS A 85 29.95 5.46 -22.70
N LYS A 86 28.99 6.38 -22.93
CA LYS A 86 28.64 7.46 -21.99
C LYS A 86 27.92 6.90 -20.77
N ALA A 87 26.94 6.01 -20.98
CA ALA A 87 26.26 5.30 -19.90
C ALA A 87 27.25 4.53 -19.01
N LYS A 88 28.23 3.81 -19.59
CA LYS A 88 29.28 3.10 -18.85
C LYS A 88 30.19 4.03 -18.05
N LYS A 89 30.47 5.23 -18.58
CA LYS A 89 31.26 6.23 -17.87
C LYS A 89 30.49 6.75 -16.64
N ASP A 90 29.24 7.14 -16.82
CA ASP A 90 28.42 7.66 -15.72
C ASP A 90 28.13 6.58 -14.67
N LEU A 91 27.96 5.31 -15.07
CA LEU A 91 27.88 4.20 -14.13
C LEU A 91 29.14 4.05 -13.28
N LYS A 92 30.34 4.23 -13.85
CA LYS A 92 31.60 4.22 -13.09
C LYS A 92 31.65 5.38 -12.09
N ASP A 93 31.19 6.55 -12.49
CA ASP A 93 31.14 7.72 -11.62
C ASP A 93 30.13 7.52 -10.48
N ILE A 94 28.92 6.99 -10.76
CA ILE A 94 27.93 6.62 -9.75
C ILE A 94 28.52 5.60 -8.78
N LYS A 95 29.14 4.52 -9.29
CA LYS A 95 29.76 3.50 -8.43
C LYS A 95 30.86 4.10 -7.55
N ARG A 96 31.68 5.00 -8.10
CA ARG A 96 32.76 5.66 -7.34
C ARG A 96 32.21 6.56 -6.23
N ILE A 97 31.13 7.31 -6.48
CA ILE A 97 30.59 8.28 -5.52
C ILE A 97 29.68 7.61 -4.49
N THR A 98 28.88 6.64 -4.92
CA THR A 98 27.80 6.06 -4.09
C THR A 98 28.11 4.64 -3.60
N GLY A 99 29.11 3.97 -4.16
CA GLY A 99 29.39 2.56 -3.89
C GLY A 99 28.40 1.57 -4.53
N LEU A 100 27.37 2.06 -5.22
CA LEU A 100 26.31 1.22 -5.79
C LEU A 100 26.80 0.41 -6.99
N LYS A 101 26.32 -0.84 -7.05
CA LYS A 101 26.48 -1.70 -8.23
C LYS A 101 25.23 -1.54 -9.10
N GLY A 102 25.35 -0.74 -10.15
CA GLY A 102 24.33 -0.64 -11.21
C GLY A 102 24.72 -1.40 -12.46
N SER A 103 23.85 -1.32 -13.46
CA SER A 103 24.00 -1.92 -14.80
C SER A 103 23.77 -0.86 -15.87
N VAL A 104 24.45 -1.00 -17.01
CA VAL A 104 24.02 -0.34 -18.25
C VAL A 104 23.10 -1.32 -18.95
N VAL A 105 21.86 -0.89 -19.20
CA VAL A 105 20.85 -1.69 -19.89
C VAL A 105 20.51 -1.01 -21.20
N LYS A 106 20.41 -1.79 -22.27
CA LYS A 106 19.74 -1.31 -23.48
C LYS A 106 18.27 -1.14 -23.12
N THR A 107 17.74 0.05 -23.29
CA THR A 107 16.37 0.36 -22.87
C THR A 107 15.44 0.35 -24.07
N ASP A 108 14.27 -0.25 -23.88
CA ASP A 108 13.13 -0.28 -24.80
C ASP A 108 12.15 0.88 -24.54
N LEU A 109 12.48 1.78 -23.61
CA LEU A 109 11.69 2.96 -23.31
C LEU A 109 11.50 3.82 -24.57
N GLU A 110 10.26 4.21 -24.86
CA GLU A 110 9.95 5.09 -26.00
C GLU A 110 10.31 6.52 -25.60
N ILE A 111 11.34 7.09 -26.23
CA ILE A 111 11.83 8.42 -25.93
C ILE A 111 11.51 9.36 -27.10
N LYS A 112 10.78 10.44 -26.83
CA LYS A 112 10.38 11.45 -27.82
C LYS A 112 10.61 12.86 -27.26
N GLY A 113 11.70 13.51 -27.70
CA GLY A 113 12.08 14.83 -27.23
C GLY A 113 12.37 14.83 -25.72
N LYS A 114 11.54 15.53 -24.94
CA LYS A 114 11.62 15.57 -23.47
C LYS A 114 10.70 14.55 -22.79
N THR A 115 10.12 13.61 -23.52
CA THR A 115 9.17 12.64 -22.99
C THR A 115 9.78 11.24 -23.01
N ILE A 116 9.60 10.47 -21.93
CA ILE A 116 9.97 9.07 -21.82
C ILE A 116 8.72 8.27 -21.47
N LYS A 117 8.34 7.28 -22.27
CA LYS A 117 7.32 6.32 -21.86
C LYS A 117 7.96 5.08 -21.26
N THR A 118 7.46 4.71 -20.10
CA THR A 118 7.80 3.52 -19.33
C THR A 118 6.61 2.57 -19.29
N PRO A 119 6.79 1.30 -18.91
CA PRO A 119 5.68 0.37 -18.70
C PRO A 119 4.62 0.88 -17.71
N SER A 120 5.01 1.73 -16.75
CA SER A 120 4.12 2.26 -15.70
C SER A 120 3.64 3.69 -15.91
N GLY A 121 4.07 4.38 -16.98
CA GLY A 121 3.69 5.79 -17.17
C GLY A 121 4.55 6.57 -18.16
N THR A 122 4.08 7.77 -18.49
CA THR A 122 4.78 8.78 -19.28
C THR A 122 5.42 9.82 -18.38
N TRP A 123 6.70 10.09 -18.62
CA TRP A 123 7.53 11.02 -17.86
C TRP A 123 7.98 12.18 -18.75
N GLU A 124 8.01 13.39 -18.20
CA GLU A 124 8.65 14.55 -18.79
C GLU A 124 9.99 14.86 -18.11
N ILE A 125 10.98 15.18 -18.93
CA ILE A 125 12.31 15.60 -18.53
C ILE A 125 12.32 17.12 -18.47
N SER A 126 12.39 17.67 -17.25
CA SER A 126 12.55 19.10 -17.02
C SER A 126 13.93 19.37 -16.41
N GLY A 127 14.90 19.66 -17.27
CA GLY A 127 16.29 19.84 -16.87
C GLY A 127 16.91 18.55 -16.35
N ARG A 128 16.95 18.39 -15.02
CA ARG A 128 17.50 17.21 -14.32
C ARG A 128 16.46 16.45 -13.50
N GLU A 129 15.19 16.81 -13.65
CA GLU A 129 14.08 16.17 -12.95
C GLU A 129 13.21 15.41 -13.93
N PHE A 130 12.72 14.28 -13.47
CA PHE A 130 11.69 13.52 -14.17
C PHE A 130 10.37 13.77 -13.45
N LYS A 131 9.38 14.25 -14.20
CA LYS A 131 8.03 14.48 -13.71
C LYS A 131 7.07 13.57 -14.46
N GLU A 132 6.41 12.67 -13.75
CA GLU A 132 5.35 11.84 -14.32
C GLU A 132 4.21 12.75 -14.81
N LYS A 133 3.87 12.64 -16.11
CA LYS A 133 2.78 13.38 -16.75
C LYS A 133 1.49 12.57 -16.78
N GLU A 134 1.62 11.29 -17.07
CA GLU A 134 0.50 10.37 -17.22
C GLU A 134 0.91 9.06 -16.58
N TYR A 135 0.14 8.61 -15.60
CA TYR A 135 0.35 7.32 -14.96
C TYR A 135 -0.51 6.30 -15.71
N TYR A 136 0.11 5.23 -16.20
CA TYR A 136 -0.62 4.10 -16.77
C TYR A 136 -0.64 3.02 -15.69
N PRO A 137 -1.67 2.98 -14.82
CA PRO A 137 -1.81 1.84 -13.94
C PRO A 137 -1.86 0.59 -14.82
N ASN A 138 -1.05 -0.42 -14.48
CA ASN A 138 -1.29 -1.74 -15.05
C ASN A 138 -2.76 -2.10 -14.72
N PRO A 139 -3.60 -2.57 -15.65
CA PRO A 139 -5.00 -2.92 -15.36
C PRO A 139 -5.15 -3.89 -14.17
N GLU A 140 -4.15 -4.76 -13.96
CA GLU A 140 -4.06 -5.59 -12.76
C GLU A 140 -3.86 -4.73 -11.51
N MET A 141 -3.04 -3.69 -11.59
CA MET A 141 -2.77 -2.71 -10.53
C MET A 141 -3.93 -1.77 -10.25
N GLU A 142 -4.69 -1.38 -11.27
CA GLU A 142 -5.90 -0.56 -11.11
C GLU A 142 -6.97 -1.32 -10.32
N MET A 143 -7.06 -2.64 -10.52
CA MET A 143 -7.90 -3.51 -9.70
C MET A 143 -7.47 -3.56 -8.22
N TYR A 144 -6.17 -3.40 -7.93
CA TYR A 144 -5.64 -3.36 -6.55
C TYR A 144 -5.64 -1.95 -5.92
N GLN A 145 -5.51 -0.88 -6.71
CA GLN A 145 -5.44 0.50 -6.23
C GLN A 145 -6.82 1.17 -6.12
N ASN A 146 -7.76 0.85 -7.01
CA ASN A 146 -8.99 1.66 -7.18
C ASN A 146 -10.28 1.05 -6.62
N ARG A 147 -10.27 -0.12 -5.96
CA ARG A 147 -11.51 -0.70 -5.37
C ARG A 147 -11.40 -1.38 -4.03
N PHE A 148 -10.20 -1.50 -3.48
CA PHE A 148 -10.00 -2.22 -2.24
C PHE A 148 -9.07 -1.39 -1.38
N GLU A 149 -9.60 -0.79 -0.32
CA GLU A 149 -8.82 -0.35 0.85
C GLU A 149 -8.24 -1.58 1.57
N GLY A 150 -7.46 -2.36 0.82
CA GLY A 150 -6.85 -3.57 1.29
C GLY A 150 -5.63 -3.23 2.11
N THR A 151 -5.41 -3.97 3.19
CA THR A 151 -4.18 -3.86 3.98
C THR A 151 -3.56 -5.24 4.11
N SER A 152 -2.24 -5.29 4.11
CA SER A 152 -1.48 -6.53 4.28
C SER A 152 -1.22 -6.78 5.77
N SER A 153 -1.26 -8.05 6.15
CA SER A 153 -0.75 -8.54 7.44
C SER A 153 0.73 -8.14 7.62
N ALA A 154 1.20 -8.09 8.87
CA ALA A 154 2.54 -7.56 9.20
C ALA A 154 3.69 -8.26 8.47
N ASP A 155 3.58 -9.57 8.27
CA ASP A 155 4.57 -10.36 7.51
C ASP A 155 4.33 -10.32 5.99
N GLY A 156 3.21 -9.78 5.53
CA GLY A 156 2.81 -9.66 4.13
C GLY A 156 2.23 -10.94 3.53
N ARG A 157 1.97 -11.97 4.35
CA ARG A 157 1.49 -13.26 3.88
C ARG A 157 0.02 -13.22 3.46
N TYR A 158 -0.78 -12.41 4.12
CA TYR A 158 -2.20 -12.24 3.82
C TYR A 158 -2.52 -10.79 3.46
N ASN A 159 -3.49 -10.63 2.55
CA ASN A 159 -4.17 -9.37 2.28
C ASN A 159 -5.62 -9.49 2.71
N ALA A 160 -6.14 -8.44 3.33
CA ALA A 160 -7.54 -8.31 3.67
C ALA A 160 -8.11 -7.06 3.01
N TRP A 161 -9.39 -7.06 2.66
CA TRP A 161 -10.09 -5.88 2.12
C TRP A 161 -11.59 -5.97 2.35
N ILE A 162 -12.26 -4.82 2.41
CA ILE A 162 -13.73 -4.76 2.40
C ILE A 162 -14.19 -4.66 0.95
N LYS A 163 -15.09 -5.55 0.54
CA LYS A 163 -15.74 -5.54 -0.77
C LYS A 163 -17.20 -5.14 -0.58
N HIS A 164 -17.58 -4.03 -1.21
CA HIS A 164 -18.97 -3.60 -1.30
C HIS A 164 -19.70 -4.40 -2.38
N LYS A 165 -20.98 -4.72 -2.15
CA LYS A 165 -21.82 -5.44 -3.11
C LYS A 165 -22.17 -4.57 -4.33
N TYR A 166 -22.29 -3.27 -4.10
CA TYR A 166 -22.60 -2.24 -5.11
C TYR A 166 -21.48 -1.20 -5.11
N ASP A 167 -21.34 -0.43 -6.19
CA ASP A 167 -20.32 0.63 -6.30
C ASP A 167 -20.58 1.81 -5.34
N GLU A 168 -21.70 1.82 -4.61
CA GLU A 168 -22.01 2.79 -3.56
C GLU A 168 -21.55 2.28 -2.18
N GLU A 169 -20.61 2.99 -1.55
CA GLU A 169 -19.96 2.53 -0.31
C GLU A 169 -20.85 2.62 0.94
N TRP A 170 -21.76 3.61 0.98
CA TRP A 170 -22.31 4.05 2.25
C TRP A 170 -23.45 3.19 2.80
N GLU A 171 -24.44 2.84 1.98
CA GLU A 171 -25.64 2.08 2.40
C GLU A 171 -25.78 0.73 1.69
N SER A 172 -24.65 0.17 1.23
CA SER A 172 -24.63 -1.16 0.61
C SER A 172 -24.12 -2.25 1.56
N PRO A 173 -24.56 -3.51 1.36
CA PRO A 173 -23.90 -4.66 1.97
C PRO A 173 -22.42 -4.68 1.62
N SER A 174 -21.59 -5.04 2.60
CA SER A 174 -20.16 -5.27 2.41
C SER A 174 -19.71 -6.54 3.12
N SER A 175 -18.59 -7.07 2.67
CA SER A 175 -17.96 -8.23 3.30
C SER A 175 -16.46 -7.97 3.44
N LEU A 176 -15.86 -8.45 4.53
CA LEU A 176 -14.42 -8.49 4.74
C LEU A 176 -13.90 -9.78 4.12
N TRP A 177 -12.99 -9.65 3.17
CA TRP A 177 -12.36 -10.75 2.47
C TRP A 177 -10.89 -10.84 2.86
N ILE A 178 -10.34 -12.04 2.77
CA ILE A 178 -8.92 -12.30 2.88
C ILE A 178 -8.42 -13.15 1.71
N SER A 179 -7.14 -13.02 1.38
CA SER A 179 -6.42 -13.96 0.53
C SER A 179 -4.99 -14.13 1.00
N GLU A 180 -4.44 -15.34 0.82
CA GLU A 180 -3.00 -15.56 0.97
C GLU A 180 -2.28 -15.04 -0.29
N TYR A 181 -1.15 -14.39 -0.09
CA TYR A 181 -0.36 -13.79 -1.16
C TYR A 181 0.10 -14.85 -2.16
N GLY A 182 -0.09 -14.57 -3.45
CA GLY A 182 0.23 -15.49 -4.54
C GLY A 182 -0.81 -16.59 -4.76
N LYS A 183 -1.84 -16.70 -3.93
CA LYS A 183 -3.00 -17.56 -4.19
C LYS A 183 -4.11 -16.75 -4.85
N THR A 184 -4.84 -17.42 -5.75
CA THR A 184 -6.04 -16.87 -6.39
C THR A 184 -7.28 -17.03 -5.53
N GLU A 185 -7.23 -17.94 -4.55
CA GLU A 185 -8.30 -18.20 -3.60
C GLU A 185 -8.56 -16.99 -2.70
N ARG A 186 -9.85 -16.69 -2.50
CA ARG A 186 -10.33 -15.58 -1.68
C ARG A 186 -11.39 -16.13 -0.74
N ILE A 187 -11.25 -15.83 0.54
CA ILE A 187 -12.16 -16.28 1.59
C ILE A 187 -12.97 -15.07 2.04
N GLU A 188 -14.30 -15.19 2.00
CA GLU A 188 -15.19 -14.22 2.63
C GLU A 188 -15.15 -14.46 4.13
N LEU A 189 -14.37 -13.65 4.84
CA LEU A 189 -14.12 -13.85 6.28
C LEU A 189 -15.33 -13.42 7.10
N ILE A 190 -15.84 -12.21 6.82
CA ILE A 190 -16.98 -11.62 7.51
C ILE A 190 -17.96 -11.12 6.47
N LYS A 191 -19.22 -11.56 6.53
CA LYS A 191 -20.27 -11.13 5.61
C LYS A 191 -21.26 -10.20 6.30
N THR A 192 -22.03 -9.46 5.50
CA THR A 192 -23.19 -8.70 6.01
C THR A 192 -24.24 -9.67 6.55
N GLU A 193 -24.70 -9.46 7.79
CA GLU A 193 -25.78 -10.21 8.43
C GLU A 193 -26.63 -9.28 9.30
N ASN A 194 -27.94 -9.54 9.42
CA ASN A 194 -28.83 -8.82 10.34
C ASN A 194 -28.78 -7.29 10.21
N ASN A 195 -28.66 -6.76 8.98
CA ASN A 195 -28.47 -5.33 8.68
C ASN A 195 -27.20 -4.72 9.29
N MET A 196 -26.20 -5.53 9.61
CA MET A 196 -24.87 -5.12 10.04
C MET A 196 -23.81 -5.53 9.01
N LYS A 197 -22.76 -4.73 8.89
CA LYS A 197 -21.69 -4.93 7.91
C LYS A 197 -20.33 -4.51 8.46
N PRO A 198 -19.21 -5.05 7.93
CA PRO A 198 -17.89 -4.53 8.26
C PRO A 198 -17.72 -3.13 7.64
N LYS A 199 -17.36 -2.16 8.49
CA LYS A 199 -17.18 -0.75 8.10
C LYS A 199 -15.70 -0.37 7.94
N SER A 200 -14.82 -1.03 8.67
CA SER A 200 -13.36 -0.83 8.61
C SER A 200 -12.66 -2.02 9.27
N PHE A 201 -11.35 -2.15 9.05
CA PHE A 201 -10.55 -3.17 9.71
C PHE A 201 -9.07 -2.76 9.84
N LYS A 202 -8.34 -3.44 10.73
CA LYS A 202 -6.90 -3.35 10.95
C LYS A 202 -6.35 -4.72 11.31
N TRP A 203 -5.15 -5.04 10.83
CA TRP A 203 -4.42 -6.22 11.25
C TRP A 203 -3.86 -6.05 12.67
N HIS A 204 -3.83 -7.14 13.44
CA HIS A 204 -2.96 -7.24 14.60
C HIS A 204 -1.49 -7.08 14.15
N PRO A 205 -0.65 -6.35 14.90
CA PRO A 205 0.73 -6.06 14.49
C PRO A 205 1.64 -7.29 14.42
N GLU A 206 1.30 -8.37 15.14
CA GLU A 206 2.17 -9.55 15.30
C GLU A 206 1.47 -10.89 15.05
N GLU A 207 0.15 -10.91 14.88
CA GLU A 207 -0.66 -12.14 14.83
C GLU A 207 -1.57 -12.10 13.60
N TYR A 208 -2.02 -13.26 13.12
CA TYR A 208 -2.97 -13.35 12.02
C TYR A 208 -4.42 -13.16 12.52
N ILE A 209 -4.63 -12.05 13.22
CA ILE A 209 -5.93 -11.62 13.73
C ILE A 209 -6.29 -10.31 13.04
N ILE A 210 -7.55 -10.18 12.61
CA ILE A 210 -8.09 -8.93 12.09
C ILE A 210 -9.05 -8.35 13.14
N PHE A 211 -8.80 -7.10 13.51
CA PHE A 211 -9.78 -6.28 14.20
C PHE A 211 -10.63 -5.55 13.19
N TYR A 212 -11.94 -5.47 13.40
CA TYR A 212 -12.85 -4.79 12.49
C TYR A 212 -14.02 -4.14 13.21
N VAL A 213 -14.50 -3.02 12.68
CA VAL A 213 -15.72 -2.39 13.15
C VAL A 213 -16.90 -2.99 12.40
N TYR A 214 -17.86 -3.53 13.15
CA TYR A 214 -19.07 -4.14 12.60
C TYR A 214 -20.29 -3.42 13.18
N GLY A 215 -21.10 -2.84 12.31
CA GLY A 215 -22.24 -2.01 12.73
C GLY A 215 -23.27 -1.85 11.64
N TYR A 216 -24.30 -1.06 11.93
CA TYR A 216 -25.47 -0.94 11.06
C TYR A 216 -25.12 -0.50 9.63
N MET A 217 -25.69 -1.22 8.67
CA MET A 217 -25.50 -1.01 7.23
C MET A 217 -26.24 0.21 6.72
N PHE A 218 -27.41 0.49 7.28
CA PHE A 218 -28.31 1.57 6.89
C PHE A 218 -28.34 2.66 7.96
N GLY A 219 -28.64 3.88 7.53
CA GLY A 219 -28.85 5.01 8.42
C GLY A 219 -27.77 6.04 8.27
N THR A 220 -28.20 7.27 8.02
CA THR A 220 -27.32 8.41 7.74
C THR A 220 -26.48 8.85 8.94
N VAL A 221 -26.86 8.39 10.14
CA VAL A 221 -26.24 8.80 11.41
C VAL A 221 -25.18 7.81 11.88
N SER A 222 -25.27 6.52 11.51
CA SER A 222 -24.41 5.48 12.09
C SER A 222 -22.94 5.66 11.66
N GLN A 223 -22.11 6.08 12.61
CA GLN A 223 -20.69 6.38 12.44
C GLN A 223 -19.81 5.13 12.61
N GLY A 224 -20.36 4.04 13.13
CA GLY A 224 -19.56 2.95 13.64
C GLY A 224 -20.32 1.69 14.01
N GLY A 225 -19.87 1.02 15.06
CA GLY A 225 -20.40 -0.23 15.60
C GLY A 225 -19.56 -0.72 16.79
N ASP A 226 -19.50 -2.03 16.98
CA ASP A 226 -18.56 -2.65 17.93
C ASP A 226 -17.26 -3.01 17.23
N ILE A 227 -16.15 -3.11 17.98
CA ILE A 227 -14.90 -3.69 17.48
C ILE A 227 -14.93 -5.19 17.78
N TYR A 228 -14.76 -5.98 16.73
CA TYR A 228 -14.61 -7.42 16.79
C TYR A 228 -13.18 -7.83 16.46
N ALA A 229 -12.78 -9.02 16.88
CA ALA A 229 -11.59 -9.73 16.43
C ALA A 229 -12.00 -11.00 15.69
N ALA A 230 -11.33 -11.30 14.59
CA ALA A 230 -11.48 -12.54 13.83
C ALA A 230 -10.13 -13.20 13.57
N ASP A 231 -10.09 -14.53 13.67
CA ASP A 231 -8.97 -15.35 13.18
C ASP A 231 -9.12 -15.60 11.67
N MET A 232 -8.25 -16.43 11.10
CA MET A 232 -8.21 -16.71 9.66
C MET A 232 -9.28 -17.72 9.23
N GLU A 233 -9.90 -18.40 10.20
CA GLU A 233 -11.00 -19.35 10.06
C GLU A 233 -12.38 -18.67 10.14
N GLY A 234 -12.41 -17.38 10.50
CA GLY A 234 -13.64 -16.59 10.61
C GLY A 234 -14.35 -16.73 11.95
N ASN A 235 -13.68 -17.27 12.97
CA ASN A 235 -14.22 -17.25 14.33
C ASN A 235 -14.15 -15.83 14.88
N THR A 236 -15.29 -15.28 15.25
CA THR A 236 -15.41 -13.88 15.67
C THR A 236 -15.71 -13.75 17.16
N LYS A 237 -15.16 -12.71 17.79
CA LYS A 237 -15.55 -12.28 19.14
C LYS A 237 -15.56 -10.76 19.25
N ILE A 238 -16.41 -10.25 20.13
CA ILE A 238 -16.40 -8.82 20.48
C ILE A 238 -15.11 -8.52 21.26
N ALA A 239 -14.28 -7.63 20.72
CA ALA A 239 -13.06 -7.15 21.34
C ALA A 239 -13.33 -5.90 22.19
N VAL A 240 -14.15 -4.98 21.68
CA VAL A 240 -14.64 -3.81 22.40
C VAL A 240 -16.11 -3.62 22.04
N GLY A 241 -17.00 -3.84 23.00
CA GLY A 241 -18.44 -3.69 22.83
C GLY A 241 -18.98 -2.42 23.49
N VAL A 242 -20.01 -1.86 22.90
CA VAL A 242 -20.86 -0.82 23.49
C VAL A 242 -22.27 -1.36 23.66
N SER A 243 -22.96 -0.97 24.74
CA SER A 243 -24.33 -1.44 24.96
C SER A 243 -25.29 -0.76 23.97
N PRO A 244 -26.19 -1.48 23.28
CA PRO A 244 -27.22 -0.87 22.44
C PRO A 244 -28.06 0.18 23.18
N GLU A 245 -28.33 -0.05 24.48
CA GLU A 245 -29.10 0.85 25.34
C GLU A 245 -28.38 2.17 25.61
N SER A 246 -27.06 2.21 25.42
CA SER A 246 -26.25 3.39 25.71
C SER A 246 -26.32 4.46 24.62
N ARG A 247 -26.90 4.15 23.44
CA ARG A 247 -26.88 5.01 22.24
C ARG A 247 -25.45 5.41 21.88
N MET A 248 -24.54 4.43 21.95
CA MET A 248 -23.12 4.63 21.69
C MET A 248 -22.67 3.75 20.55
N GLU A 249 -21.66 4.23 19.81
CA GLU A 249 -20.99 3.49 18.75
C GLU A 249 -19.49 3.74 18.84
N ILE A 250 -18.67 2.75 18.49
CA ILE A 250 -17.25 2.96 18.24
C ILE A 250 -17.08 3.35 16.77
N ARG A 251 -16.50 4.53 16.50
CA ARG A 251 -16.28 5.00 15.13
C ARG A 251 -15.49 3.97 14.31
N LYS A 252 -15.78 3.92 13.01
CA LYS A 252 -15.00 3.11 12.05
C LYS A 252 -13.51 3.45 12.04
N ASP A 253 -13.13 4.68 12.39
CA ASP A 253 -11.74 5.11 12.44
C ASP A 253 -11.10 4.70 13.77
N PHE A 254 -10.32 3.62 13.75
CA PHE A 254 -9.52 3.17 14.87
C PHE A 254 -8.09 2.81 14.43
N MET A 255 -7.18 2.76 15.41
CA MET A 255 -5.76 2.50 15.20
C MET A 255 -5.27 1.45 16.18
N ILE A 256 -4.26 0.69 15.77
CA ILE A 256 -3.54 -0.23 16.65
C ILE A 256 -2.07 0.21 16.67
N GLU A 257 -1.56 0.54 17.85
CA GLU A 257 -0.19 1.00 18.07
C GLU A 257 0.22 0.67 19.52
N ASP A 258 1.51 0.35 19.76
CA ASP A 258 2.06 0.12 21.10
C ASP A 258 1.21 -0.81 21.98
N ASN A 259 0.79 -1.95 21.43
CA ASN A 259 -0.02 -2.96 22.12
C ASN A 259 -1.40 -2.44 22.58
N LYS A 260 -1.94 -1.40 21.94
CA LYS A 260 -3.24 -0.81 22.27
C LYS A 260 -4.10 -0.61 21.03
N ILE A 261 -5.41 -0.74 21.22
CA ILE A 261 -6.41 -0.24 20.28
C ILE A 261 -6.81 1.15 20.73
N TYR A 262 -6.60 2.16 19.88
CA TYR A 262 -7.08 3.53 20.06
C TYR A 262 -8.33 3.74 19.22
N TYR A 263 -9.41 4.19 19.86
CA TYR A 263 -10.70 4.36 19.20
C TYR A 263 -11.45 5.57 19.75
N SER A 264 -12.46 5.99 18.99
CA SER A 264 -13.35 7.09 19.37
C SER A 264 -14.74 6.56 19.65
N LEU A 265 -15.26 6.88 20.82
CA LEU A 265 -16.59 6.53 21.27
C LEU A 265 -17.55 7.68 20.96
N VAL A 266 -18.56 7.41 20.14
CA VAL A 266 -19.63 8.35 19.81
C VAL A 266 -20.78 8.10 20.78
N LYS A 267 -21.31 9.14 21.41
CA LYS A 267 -22.53 9.08 22.20
C LYS A 267 -23.55 10.03 21.59
N PHE A 268 -24.65 9.47 21.12
CA PHE A 268 -25.75 10.22 20.53
C PHE A 268 -26.67 10.80 21.63
N ASP A 269 -27.31 11.91 21.31
CA ASP A 269 -28.44 12.44 22.08
C ASP A 269 -29.68 11.55 21.91
N GLU A 270 -30.82 11.97 22.48
CA GLU A 270 -32.01 11.12 22.50
C GLU A 270 -32.66 10.96 21.12
N ASN A 271 -32.43 11.93 20.26
CA ASN A 271 -33.03 12.01 18.92
C ASN A 271 -32.08 11.54 17.82
N TYR A 272 -30.84 11.12 18.17
CA TYR A 272 -29.78 10.80 17.21
C TYR A 272 -29.46 11.95 16.23
N LEU A 273 -29.59 13.19 16.69
CA LEU A 273 -29.30 14.40 15.90
C LEU A 273 -27.93 14.99 16.24
N GLU A 274 -27.56 14.92 17.51
CA GLU A 274 -26.29 15.43 18.01
C GLU A 274 -25.48 14.30 18.63
N TYR A 275 -24.16 14.45 18.65
CA TYR A 275 -23.29 13.50 19.31
C TYR A 275 -22.05 14.14 19.91
N THR A 276 -21.49 13.46 20.91
CA THR A 276 -20.18 13.77 21.49
C THR A 276 -19.20 12.66 21.16
N ILE A 277 -17.93 13.02 20.92
CA ILE A 277 -16.85 12.07 20.67
C ILE A 277 -15.92 12.06 21.88
N THR A 278 -15.65 10.87 22.42
CA THR A 278 -14.69 10.66 23.51
C THR A 278 -13.62 9.66 23.06
N PRO A 279 -12.32 10.03 23.04
CA PRO A 279 -11.25 9.08 22.74
C PRO A 279 -11.10 8.06 23.88
N LYS A 280 -10.81 6.82 23.52
CA LYS A 280 -10.59 5.68 24.42
C LYS A 280 -9.46 4.82 23.91
N SER A 281 -8.94 3.98 24.79
CA SER A 281 -8.05 2.89 24.40
C SER A 281 -8.21 1.69 25.29
N VAL A 282 -7.81 0.54 24.78
CA VAL A 282 -7.74 -0.74 25.51
C VAL A 282 -6.43 -1.44 25.14
N LEU A 283 -5.81 -2.14 26.10
CA LEU A 283 -4.63 -2.96 25.83
C LEU A 283 -5.05 -4.22 25.07
N LEU A 284 -4.27 -4.65 24.07
CA LEU A 284 -4.56 -5.88 23.34
C LEU A 284 -4.52 -7.10 24.28
N ASP A 285 -3.62 -7.09 25.27
CA ASP A 285 -3.51 -8.16 26.28
C ASP A 285 -4.72 -8.26 27.21
N GLU A 286 -5.51 -7.18 27.35
CA GLU A 286 -6.74 -7.18 28.14
C GLU A 286 -7.93 -7.73 27.33
N ILE A 287 -7.78 -7.91 26.01
CA ILE A 287 -8.81 -8.48 25.15
C ILE A 287 -8.78 -10.00 25.34
N PRO A 288 -9.83 -10.64 25.91
CA PRO A 288 -9.80 -12.01 26.41
C PRO A 288 -9.43 -13.12 25.40
N TYR A 289 -9.25 -12.79 24.13
CA TYR A 289 -9.13 -13.76 23.05
C TYR A 289 -7.81 -13.71 22.27
N VAL A 290 -7.00 -12.65 22.40
CA VAL A 290 -5.66 -12.59 21.78
C VAL A 290 -4.77 -13.74 22.28
N HIS A 291 -5.02 -14.25 23.49
CA HIS A 291 -4.21 -15.33 24.07
C HIS A 291 -4.71 -16.75 23.72
N GLY A 292 -5.94 -16.91 23.21
CA GLY A 292 -6.60 -18.21 23.04
C GLY A 292 -6.69 -18.72 21.60
N MET A 293 -6.39 -17.89 20.59
CA MET A 293 -6.41 -18.24 19.16
C MET A 293 -5.03 -18.68 18.62
N LYS A 294 -4.04 -18.89 19.49
CA LYS A 294 -2.72 -19.40 19.08
C LYS A 294 -2.85 -20.89 18.72
N ASN A 295 -2.99 -21.17 17.43
CA ASN A 295 -2.81 -22.51 16.86
C ASN A 295 -1.39 -23.04 17.12
#